data_AF-A0A538J0S9-F1
#
_entry.id   AF-A0A538J0S9-F1
#
_cell.length_a   1.000
_cell.length_b   1.000
_cell.length_c   1.000
_cell.angle_alpha   90.00
_cell.angle_beta   90.00
_cell.angle_gamma   90.00
#
_symmetry.space_group_name_H-M   'P 1'
#
loop_
_entity.id
_entity.type
_entity.pdbx_description
1 polymer ?
#
loop_
_entity_poly.entity_id
_entity_poly.type
_entity_poly.pdbx_seq_one_letter_code
_entity_poly.pdbx_strand_id
1 'polypeptide(L)'
;MELDRHFIERNDFSATRRGYDPDEVDRHLREIGDAVAELKRQQRPSPSSLASAAAEQVRSIVEAAEKSAADIQAQAEDEARRITADASQRARETRERADADAVDRVSKAEDASNRMLERANGVEGEIDSLLANLRSAASTLVDNLNGGASSLQTELESFRAEFAGIRESRLEPTSAEGARFAEPDVAAEPEVAPMAEPEAEAYEEAAPPEPEAVEEPAADIGADTAVIEPEPEAVPEPEPAPEPPAAEPGGRSIRGAEGARLIALNMALNGTPRDETARYLAQNFELDDQDALLDEVYARVGG
;
A
#
# COMPACT_ATOMS: atom_id res chain seq x y z
N MET A 1 34.69 62.95 -25.84
CA MET A 1 35.94 63.72 -25.69
C MET A 1 35.72 64.67 -24.53
N GLU A 2 36.35 64.43 -23.39
CA GLU A 2 36.27 65.35 -22.25
C GLU A 2 37.28 66.48 -22.48
N LEU A 3 36.78 67.70 -22.65
CA LEU A 3 37.61 68.90 -22.71
C LEU A 3 38.02 69.25 -21.29
N ASP A 4 39.23 68.84 -20.91
CA ASP A 4 39.82 69.22 -19.64
C ASP A 4 40.55 70.55 -19.76
N ARG A 5 40.43 71.36 -18.70
CA ARG A 5 41.05 72.70 -18.61
C ARG A 5 42.52 72.68 -19.03
N HIS A 6 43.25 71.65 -18.61
CA HIS A 6 44.67 71.49 -18.92
C HIS A 6 44.98 71.25 -20.40
N PHE A 7 44.03 70.68 -21.16
CA PHE A 7 44.17 70.49 -22.61
C PHE A 7 43.83 71.77 -23.38
N ILE A 8 43.01 72.65 -22.82
CA ILE A 8 42.68 73.97 -23.41
C ILE A 8 43.83 74.96 -23.17
N GLU A 9 44.51 74.87 -22.03
CA GLU A 9 45.65 75.71 -21.65
C GLU A 9 47.01 75.23 -22.23
N ARG A 10 47.02 74.22 -23.11
CA ARG A 10 48.26 73.65 -23.63
C ARG A 10 48.84 74.52 -24.76
N ASN A 11 50.00 75.12 -24.52
CA ASN A 11 50.64 76.11 -25.40
C ASN A 11 51.46 75.52 -26.57
N ASP A 12 51.00 74.43 -27.19
CA ASP A 12 51.77 73.71 -28.24
C ASP A 12 51.53 74.24 -29.68
N PHE A 13 51.14 75.51 -29.83
CA PHE A 13 50.84 76.07 -31.14
C PHE A 13 52.11 76.51 -31.87
N SER A 14 52.32 76.04 -33.11
CA SER A 14 53.49 76.41 -33.92
C SER A 14 53.44 77.89 -34.33
N ALA A 15 54.41 78.69 -33.89
CA ALA A 15 54.50 80.11 -34.22
C ALA A 15 54.87 80.33 -35.69
N THR A 16 53.93 80.85 -36.49
CA THR A 16 54.16 81.25 -37.89
C THR A 16 54.47 82.74 -37.98
N ARG A 17 55.23 83.18 -39.01
CA ARG A 17 55.74 84.56 -39.18
C ARG A 17 54.66 85.67 -39.27
N ARG A 18 53.38 85.33 -39.30
CA ARG A 18 52.24 86.25 -39.26
C ARG A 18 51.10 85.53 -38.53
N GLY A 19 51.16 85.52 -37.21
CA GLY A 19 50.25 84.79 -36.33
C GLY A 19 49.55 85.71 -35.32
N TYR A 20 48.61 85.14 -34.58
CA TYR A 20 47.97 85.79 -33.44
C TYR A 20 48.98 86.08 -32.34
N ASP A 21 48.74 87.14 -31.56
CA ASP A 21 49.56 87.48 -30.40
C ASP A 21 49.44 86.36 -29.35
N PRO A 22 50.54 85.67 -28.99
CA PRO A 22 50.49 84.58 -28.03
C PRO A 22 49.91 85.01 -26.68
N ASP A 23 50.13 86.25 -26.24
CA ASP A 23 49.64 86.73 -24.94
C ASP A 23 48.12 86.97 -24.94
N GLU A 24 47.53 87.30 -26.09
CA GLU A 24 46.08 87.41 -26.26
C GLU A 24 45.41 86.05 -26.33
N VAL A 25 46.04 85.10 -27.03
CA VAL A 25 45.57 83.71 -27.12
C VAL A 25 45.59 83.05 -25.74
N ASP A 26 46.66 83.20 -24.98
CA ASP A 26 46.79 82.62 -23.63
C ASP A 26 45.75 83.19 -22.64
N ARG A 27 45.38 84.47 -22.80
CA ARG A 27 44.33 85.11 -22.00
C ARG A 27 42.96 84.55 -22.35
N HIS A 28 42.68 84.40 -23.64
CA HIS A 28 41.39 83.88 -24.11
C HIS A 28 41.22 82.38 -23.79
N LEU A 29 42.29 81.59 -23.91
CA LEU A 29 42.27 80.17 -23.51
C LEU A 29 42.01 80.00 -22.01
N ARG A 30 42.53 80.89 -21.16
CA ARG A 30 42.19 80.94 -19.73
C ARG A 30 40.72 81.27 -19.48
N GLU A 31 40.17 82.26 -20.19
CA GLU A 31 38.73 82.61 -20.10
C GLU A 31 37.84 81.43 -20.53
N ILE A 32 38.19 80.75 -21.62
CA ILE A 32 37.49 79.53 -22.07
C ILE A 32 37.64 78.41 -21.02
N GLY A 33 38.83 78.22 -20.47
CA GLY A 33 39.10 77.24 -19.42
C GLY A 33 38.23 77.45 -18.18
N ASP A 34 38.11 78.70 -17.73
CA ASP A 34 37.26 79.09 -16.60
C ASP A 34 35.76 78.91 -16.92
N ALA A 35 35.32 79.30 -18.13
CA ALA A 35 33.94 79.11 -18.57
C ALA A 35 33.55 77.62 -18.69
N VAL A 36 34.44 76.77 -19.21
CA VAL A 36 34.23 75.31 -19.29
C VAL A 36 34.23 74.68 -17.90
N ALA A 37 35.11 75.13 -17.00
CA ALA A 37 35.14 74.66 -15.61
C ALA A 37 33.86 75.01 -14.84
N GLU A 38 33.32 76.21 -15.05
CA GLU A 38 32.06 76.65 -14.47
C GLU A 38 30.87 75.88 -15.06
N LEU A 39 30.83 75.69 -16.38
CA LEU A 39 29.81 74.85 -17.02
C LEU A 39 29.86 73.40 -16.50
N LYS A 40 31.06 72.81 -16.35
CA LYS A 40 31.25 71.49 -15.73
C LYS A 40 30.75 71.47 -14.28
N ARG A 41 30.92 72.56 -13.53
CA ARG A 41 30.45 72.68 -12.14
C ARG A 41 28.93 72.79 -12.05
N GLN A 42 28.29 73.45 -13.02
CA GLN A 42 26.83 73.53 -13.15
C GLN A 42 26.19 72.24 -13.69
N GLN A 43 26.88 71.53 -14.58
CA GLN A 43 26.43 70.24 -15.13
C GLN A 43 26.59 69.08 -14.14
N ARG A 44 27.52 69.18 -13.18
CA ARG A 44 27.66 68.16 -12.13
C ARG A 44 26.40 68.17 -11.26
N PRO A 45 25.61 67.08 -11.25
CA PRO A 45 24.47 66.98 -10.37
C PRO A 45 24.92 67.20 -8.94
N SER A 46 24.20 68.03 -8.20
CA SER A 46 24.47 68.22 -6.77
C SER A 46 24.34 66.85 -6.08
N PRO A 47 25.23 66.48 -5.15
CA PRO A 47 25.16 65.19 -4.46
C PRO A 47 23.82 64.98 -3.74
N SER A 48 23.16 66.07 -3.31
CA SER A 48 21.80 66.05 -2.76
C SER A 48 20.73 65.59 -3.76
N SER A 49 20.86 65.92 -5.04
CA SER A 49 19.93 65.51 -6.09
C SER A 49 20.03 64.02 -6.39
N LEU A 50 21.25 63.46 -6.39
CA LEU A 50 21.45 62.02 -6.58
C LEU A 50 20.92 61.22 -5.39
N ALA A 51 21.14 61.70 -4.15
CA ALA A 51 20.59 61.06 -2.96
C ALA A 51 19.05 61.08 -2.97
N SER A 52 18.42 62.18 -3.39
CA SER A 52 16.96 62.27 -3.52
C SER A 52 16.43 61.31 -4.58
N ALA A 53 17.05 61.27 -5.77
CA ALA A 53 16.66 60.36 -6.84
C ALA A 53 16.82 58.89 -6.43
N ALA A 54 17.91 58.55 -5.74
CA ALA A 54 18.11 57.21 -5.19
C ALA A 54 17.06 56.86 -4.13
N ALA A 55 16.72 57.78 -3.23
CA ALA A 55 15.69 57.56 -2.22
C ALA A 55 14.30 57.36 -2.84
N GLU A 56 13.96 58.11 -3.88
CA GLU A 56 12.73 57.93 -4.66
C GLU A 56 12.71 56.56 -5.38
N GLN A 57 13.84 56.16 -5.97
CA GLN A 57 13.98 54.86 -6.60
C GLN A 57 13.82 53.72 -5.61
N VAL A 58 14.47 53.80 -4.44
CA VAL A 58 14.32 52.79 -3.37
C VAL A 58 12.87 52.74 -2.88
N ARG A 59 12.22 53.89 -2.67
CA ARG A 59 10.80 53.94 -2.30
C ARG A 59 9.90 53.25 -3.33
N SER A 60 10.15 53.49 -4.62
CA SER A 60 9.42 52.85 -5.72
C SER A 60 9.61 51.33 -5.75
N ILE A 61 10.85 50.86 -5.52
CA ILE A 61 11.15 49.41 -5.44
C ILE A 61 10.43 48.78 -4.25
N VAL A 62 10.43 49.43 -3.09
CA VAL A 62 9.75 48.92 -1.88
C VAL A 62 8.23 48.87 -2.09
N GLU A 63 7.62 49.91 -2.64
CA GLU A 63 6.19 49.93 -2.93
C GLU A 63 5.79 48.82 -3.94
N ALA A 64 6.62 48.61 -4.97
CA ALA A 64 6.42 47.52 -5.92
C ALA A 64 6.58 46.14 -5.27
N ALA A 65 7.56 45.97 -4.37
CA ALA A 65 7.79 44.73 -3.64
C ALA A 65 6.64 44.42 -2.67
N GLU A 66 6.13 45.41 -1.94
CA GLU A 66 4.99 45.27 -1.03
C GLU A 66 3.73 44.86 -1.81
N LYS A 67 3.47 45.51 -2.95
CA LYS A 67 2.36 45.12 -3.83
C LYS A 67 2.53 43.69 -4.34
N SER A 68 3.73 43.32 -4.80
CA SER A 68 4.02 41.96 -5.25
C SER A 68 3.82 40.93 -4.14
N ALA A 69 4.23 41.24 -2.91
CA ALA A 69 4.03 40.35 -1.77
C ALA A 69 2.55 40.17 -1.42
N ALA A 70 1.76 41.24 -1.48
CA ALA A 70 0.32 41.18 -1.26
C ALA A 70 -0.39 40.35 -2.34
N ASP A 71 0.02 40.48 -3.60
CA ASP A 71 -0.52 39.70 -4.71
C ASP A 71 -0.18 38.20 -4.56
N ILE A 72 1.05 37.87 -4.17
CA ILE A 72 1.48 36.48 -3.90
C ILE A 72 0.67 35.89 -2.73
N GLN A 73 0.48 36.64 -1.64
CA GLN A 73 -0.30 36.17 -0.50
C GLN A 73 -1.76 35.90 -0.90
N ALA A 74 -2.39 36.81 -1.65
CA ALA A 74 -3.75 36.62 -2.12
C ALA A 74 -3.89 35.39 -3.01
N GLN A 75 -2.94 35.17 -3.93
CA GLN A 75 -2.91 33.98 -4.79
C GLN A 75 -2.74 32.69 -3.99
N ALA A 76 -1.82 32.67 -3.02
CA ALA A 76 -1.57 31.52 -2.17
C ALA A 76 -2.80 31.17 -1.31
N GLU A 77 -3.50 32.17 -0.77
CA GLU A 77 -4.74 31.96 -0.02
C GLU A 77 -5.85 31.39 -0.91
N ASP A 78 -6.03 31.91 -2.12
CA ASP A 78 -7.02 31.41 -3.06
C ASP A 78 -6.71 29.97 -3.53
N GLU A 79 -5.43 29.66 -3.75
CA GLU A 79 -4.98 28.30 -4.07
C GLU A 79 -5.20 27.34 -2.90
N ALA A 80 -4.85 27.73 -1.67
CA ALA A 80 -5.09 26.94 -0.47
C ALA A 80 -6.59 26.65 -0.27
N ARG A 81 -7.45 27.65 -0.50
CA ARG A 81 -8.92 27.47 -0.48
C ARG A 81 -9.37 26.49 -1.55
N ARG A 82 -8.83 26.57 -2.76
CA ARG A 82 -9.15 25.62 -3.86
C ARG A 82 -8.74 24.20 -3.50
N ILE A 83 -7.50 24.00 -3.04
CA ILE A 83 -6.99 22.69 -2.62
C ILE A 83 -7.86 22.11 -1.50
N THR A 84 -8.22 22.92 -0.50
CA THR A 84 -9.08 22.48 0.61
C THR A 84 -10.48 22.08 0.14
N ALA A 85 -11.07 22.85 -0.79
CA ALA A 85 -12.36 22.55 -1.38
C ALA A 85 -12.31 21.23 -2.17
N ASP A 86 -11.32 21.07 -3.05
CA ASP A 86 -11.13 19.87 -3.86
C ASP A 86 -10.88 18.63 -2.98
N ALA A 87 -10.05 18.75 -1.94
CA ALA A 87 -9.79 17.67 -0.99
C ALA A 87 -11.09 17.28 -0.24
N SER A 88 -11.88 18.26 0.20
CA SER A 88 -13.15 18.01 0.86
C SER A 88 -14.18 17.34 -0.04
N GLN A 89 -14.20 17.68 -1.33
CA GLN A 89 -15.06 17.06 -2.33
C GLN A 89 -14.64 15.61 -2.56
N ARG A 90 -13.36 15.34 -2.81
CA ARG A 90 -12.82 13.98 -3.00
C ARG A 90 -13.10 13.10 -1.77
N ALA A 91 -12.93 13.65 -0.56
CA ALA A 91 -13.22 12.91 0.66
C ALA A 91 -14.70 12.51 0.78
N ARG A 92 -15.62 13.40 0.37
CA ARG A 92 -17.06 13.09 0.31
C ARG A 92 -17.38 12.02 -0.72
N GLU A 93 -16.87 12.16 -1.94
CA GLU A 93 -17.07 11.18 -3.01
C GLU A 93 -16.55 9.78 -2.63
N THR A 94 -15.41 9.71 -1.95
CA THR A 94 -14.86 8.44 -1.45
C THR A 94 -15.74 7.83 -0.37
N ARG A 95 -16.26 8.63 0.57
CA ARG A 95 -17.20 8.15 1.60
C ARG A 95 -18.49 7.65 0.98
N GLU A 96 -19.09 8.41 0.09
CA GLU A 96 -20.32 8.03 -0.61
C GLU A 96 -20.13 6.72 -1.41
N ARG A 97 -18.98 6.54 -2.07
CA ARG A 97 -18.63 5.29 -2.75
C ARG A 97 -18.49 4.13 -1.77
N ALA A 98 -17.75 4.32 -0.67
CA ALA A 98 -17.56 3.29 0.34
C ALA A 98 -18.89 2.87 1.00
N ASP A 99 -19.77 3.83 1.27
CA ASP A 99 -21.11 3.57 1.83
C ASP A 99 -21.97 2.77 0.84
N ALA A 100 -21.94 3.13 -0.45
CA ALA A 100 -22.65 2.39 -1.49
C ALA A 100 -22.14 0.94 -1.62
N ASP A 101 -20.82 0.75 -1.61
CA ASP A 101 -20.19 -0.57 -1.67
C ASP A 101 -20.51 -1.41 -0.42
N ALA A 102 -20.54 -0.79 0.77
CA ALA A 102 -20.91 -1.47 2.01
C ALA A 102 -22.36 -1.96 1.98
N VAL A 103 -23.29 -1.13 1.51
CA VAL A 103 -24.71 -1.51 1.35
C VAL A 103 -24.87 -2.66 0.36
N ASP A 104 -24.18 -2.62 -0.78
CA ASP A 104 -24.18 -3.71 -1.77
C ASP A 104 -23.65 -5.03 -1.18
N ARG A 105 -22.55 -4.99 -0.41
CA ARG A 105 -22.00 -6.17 0.26
C ARG A 105 -22.94 -6.76 1.29
N VAL A 106 -23.60 -5.92 2.11
CA VAL A 106 -24.59 -6.38 3.09
C VAL A 106 -25.77 -7.04 2.37
N SER A 107 -26.31 -6.41 1.31
CA SER A 107 -27.40 -6.99 0.52
C SER A 107 -27.02 -8.35 -0.08
N LYS A 108 -25.80 -8.49 -0.62
CA LYS A 108 -25.31 -9.77 -1.15
C LYS A 108 -25.15 -10.85 -0.06
N ALA A 109 -24.70 -10.44 1.12
CA ALA A 109 -24.57 -11.35 2.26
C ALA A 109 -25.95 -11.83 2.73
N GLU A 110 -26.92 -10.94 2.85
CA GLU A 110 -28.32 -11.27 3.20
C GLU A 110 -28.93 -12.23 2.17
N ASP A 111 -28.75 -11.97 0.88
CA ASP A 111 -29.20 -12.87 -0.20
C ASP A 111 -28.57 -14.25 -0.11
N ALA A 112 -27.26 -14.32 0.18
CA ALA A 112 -26.56 -15.59 0.35
C ALA A 112 -27.07 -16.37 1.56
N SER A 113 -27.29 -15.69 2.70
CA SER A 113 -27.85 -16.29 3.90
C SER A 113 -29.28 -16.81 3.67
N ASN A 114 -30.12 -16.04 2.95
CA ASN A 114 -31.48 -16.47 2.61
C ASN A 114 -31.46 -17.73 1.73
N ARG A 115 -30.58 -17.80 0.73
CA ARG A 115 -30.42 -19.02 -0.09
C ARG A 115 -29.93 -20.22 0.72
N MET A 116 -29.05 -20.01 1.70
CA MET A 116 -28.61 -21.08 2.60
C MET A 116 -29.76 -21.60 3.47
N LEU A 117 -30.61 -20.71 4.00
CA LEU A 117 -31.81 -21.09 4.75
C LEU A 117 -32.82 -21.84 3.89
N GLU A 118 -33.09 -21.37 2.67
CA GLU A 118 -33.95 -22.07 1.71
C GLU A 118 -33.43 -23.47 1.41
N ARG A 119 -32.12 -23.61 1.19
CA ARG A 119 -31.48 -24.92 0.97
C ARG A 119 -31.57 -25.81 2.20
N ALA A 120 -31.36 -25.28 3.40
CA ALA A 120 -31.48 -26.04 4.65
C ALA A 120 -32.91 -26.58 4.85
N ASN A 121 -33.92 -25.75 4.63
CA ASN A 121 -35.33 -26.15 4.68
C ASN A 121 -35.66 -27.20 3.61
N GLY A 122 -35.05 -27.09 2.41
CA GLY A 122 -35.18 -28.10 1.37
C GLY A 122 -34.62 -29.46 1.80
N VAL A 123 -33.41 -29.48 2.39
CA VAL A 123 -32.77 -30.69 2.92
C VAL A 123 -33.59 -31.29 4.06
N GLU A 124 -34.15 -30.47 4.95
CA GLU A 124 -35.04 -30.93 6.02
C GLU A 124 -36.28 -31.65 5.45
N GLY A 125 -36.92 -31.08 4.42
CA GLY A 125 -38.06 -31.72 3.75
C GLY A 125 -37.70 -33.02 3.03
N GLU A 126 -36.48 -33.12 2.47
CA GLU A 126 -35.96 -34.36 1.89
C GLU A 126 -35.76 -35.44 2.98
N ILE A 127 -35.20 -35.08 4.14
CA ILE A 127 -35.03 -35.99 5.28
C ILE A 127 -36.37 -36.52 5.78
N ASP A 128 -37.37 -35.64 5.97
CA ASP A 128 -38.71 -36.04 6.38
C ASP A 128 -39.36 -37.01 5.38
N SER A 129 -39.17 -36.74 4.09
CA SER A 129 -39.65 -37.62 3.02
C SER A 129 -38.95 -38.99 3.05
N LEU A 130 -37.63 -39.02 3.25
CA LEU A 130 -36.87 -40.27 3.41
C LEU A 130 -37.31 -41.06 4.64
N LEU A 131 -37.56 -40.39 5.77
CA LEU A 131 -38.06 -41.02 6.99
C LEU A 131 -39.48 -41.58 6.81
N ALA A 132 -40.36 -40.85 6.13
CA ALA A 132 -41.71 -41.33 5.80
C ALA A 132 -41.67 -42.56 4.90
N ASN A 133 -40.82 -42.55 3.87
CA ASN A 133 -40.60 -43.69 2.98
C ASN A 133 -40.03 -44.90 3.73
N LEU A 134 -39.04 -44.68 4.61
CA LEU A 134 -38.45 -45.74 5.43
C LEU A 134 -39.49 -46.37 6.36
N ARG A 135 -40.35 -45.56 6.99
CA ARG A 135 -41.42 -46.04 7.87
C ARG A 135 -42.47 -46.83 7.09
N SER A 136 -42.83 -46.38 5.89
CA SER A 136 -43.73 -47.12 5.01
C SER A 136 -43.12 -48.46 4.59
N ALA A 137 -41.83 -48.47 4.20
CA ALA A 137 -41.12 -49.69 3.82
C ALA A 137 -41.02 -50.68 4.99
N ALA A 138 -40.74 -50.19 6.21
CA ALA A 138 -40.71 -50.99 7.42
C ALA A 138 -42.09 -51.59 7.74
N SER A 139 -43.17 -50.82 7.57
CA SER A 139 -44.54 -51.30 7.81
C SER A 139 -44.91 -52.42 6.82
N THR A 140 -44.61 -52.23 5.54
CA THR A 140 -44.78 -53.28 4.51
C THR A 140 -43.96 -54.53 4.82
N LEU A 141 -42.73 -54.38 5.31
CA LEU A 141 -41.89 -55.52 5.71
C LEU A 141 -42.51 -56.30 6.87
N VAL A 142 -43.02 -55.60 7.89
CA VAL A 142 -43.71 -56.21 9.04
C VAL A 142 -44.97 -56.95 8.59
N ASP A 143 -45.77 -56.35 7.69
CA ASP A 143 -46.98 -56.99 7.15
C ASP A 143 -46.66 -58.26 6.35
N ASN A 144 -45.59 -58.22 5.54
CA ASN A 144 -45.12 -59.40 4.80
C ASN A 144 -44.63 -60.51 5.73
N LEU A 145 -43.91 -60.17 6.81
CA LEU A 145 -43.46 -61.15 7.80
C LEU A 145 -44.63 -61.79 8.56
N ASN A 146 -45.61 -60.99 8.98
CA ASN A 146 -46.82 -61.49 9.64
C ASN A 146 -47.67 -62.35 8.70
N GLY A 147 -47.81 -61.93 7.43
CA GLY A 147 -48.49 -62.70 6.40
C GLY A 147 -47.78 -64.03 6.12
N GLY A 148 -46.46 -64.01 5.99
CA GLY A 148 -45.63 -65.21 5.81
C GLY A 148 -45.74 -66.17 6.98
N ALA A 149 -45.66 -65.67 8.22
CA ALA A 149 -45.84 -66.49 9.42
C ALA A 149 -47.22 -67.14 9.50
N SER A 150 -48.28 -66.40 9.14
CA SER A 150 -49.65 -66.92 9.10
C SER A 150 -49.84 -67.99 8.01
N SER A 151 -49.21 -67.80 6.85
CA SER A 151 -49.19 -68.81 5.78
C SER A 151 -48.49 -70.09 6.23
N LEU A 152 -47.29 -69.97 6.82
CA LEU A 152 -46.55 -71.12 7.35
C LEU A 152 -47.32 -71.85 8.44
N GLN A 153 -48.00 -71.12 9.33
CA GLN A 153 -48.86 -71.73 10.35
C GLN A 153 -50.00 -72.53 9.71
N THR A 154 -50.64 -71.98 8.68
CA THR A 154 -51.72 -72.66 7.94
C THR A 154 -51.21 -73.91 7.22
N GLU A 155 -50.04 -73.84 6.57
CA GLU A 155 -49.38 -74.98 5.94
C GLU A 155 -49.03 -76.06 6.98
N LEU A 156 -48.44 -75.69 8.12
CA LEU A 156 -48.11 -76.64 9.20
C LEU A 156 -49.36 -77.30 9.79
N GLU A 157 -50.47 -76.57 9.91
CA GLU A 157 -51.74 -77.12 10.36
C GLU A 157 -52.35 -78.08 9.32
N SER A 158 -52.26 -77.73 8.03
CA SER A 158 -52.61 -78.63 6.92
C SER A 158 -51.77 -79.91 6.93
N PHE A 159 -50.44 -79.80 7.05
CA PHE A 159 -49.55 -80.95 7.17
C PHE A 159 -49.86 -81.77 8.42
N ARG A 160 -50.13 -81.14 9.56
CA ARG A 160 -50.51 -81.84 10.80
C ARG A 160 -51.82 -82.62 10.61
N ALA A 161 -52.80 -82.06 9.91
CA ALA A 161 -54.05 -82.76 9.60
C ALA A 161 -53.82 -83.96 8.66
N GLU A 162 -52.98 -83.80 7.63
CA GLU A 162 -52.58 -84.89 6.73
C GLU A 162 -51.84 -86.01 7.47
N PHE A 163 -50.87 -85.64 8.32
CA PHE A 163 -50.15 -86.59 9.17
C PHE A 163 -51.05 -87.27 10.20
N ALA A 164 -52.06 -86.58 10.75
CA ALA A 164 -53.05 -87.21 11.62
C ALA A 164 -53.82 -88.29 10.85
N GLY A 165 -54.22 -88.02 9.59
CA GLY A 165 -54.82 -89.03 8.72
C GLY A 165 -53.89 -90.22 8.39
N ILE A 166 -52.58 -89.96 8.20
CA ILE A 166 -51.58 -91.01 7.98
C ILE A 166 -51.29 -91.80 9.28
N ARG A 167 -51.30 -91.15 10.44
CA ARG A 167 -51.06 -91.78 11.74
C ARG A 167 -52.26 -92.61 12.19
N GLU A 168 -53.49 -92.19 11.89
CA GLU A 168 -54.70 -92.98 12.12
C GLU A 168 -54.79 -94.20 11.21
N SER A 169 -54.19 -94.14 10.02
CA SER A 169 -54.04 -95.30 9.12
C SER A 169 -52.83 -96.20 9.43
N ARG A 170 -51.98 -95.85 10.42
CA ARG A 170 -50.74 -96.59 10.73
C ARG A 170 -50.50 -96.92 12.21
N LEU A 171 -51.41 -96.65 13.13
CA LEU A 171 -51.23 -97.01 14.54
C LEU A 171 -51.49 -98.50 14.80
N GLU A 172 -50.45 -99.33 14.64
CA GLU A 172 -50.04 -100.27 15.69
C GLU A 172 -49.06 -99.55 16.65
N PRO A 173 -49.07 -99.84 17.97
CA PRO A 173 -48.29 -99.10 18.95
C PRO A 173 -46.93 -99.77 19.20
N THR A 174 -45.83 -99.04 19.01
CA THR A 174 -44.55 -99.39 19.62
C THR A 174 -43.96 -98.17 20.32
N SER A 175 -44.07 -98.19 21.65
CA SER A 175 -43.25 -97.41 22.56
C SER A 175 -41.79 -97.81 22.47
N ALA A 176 -40.89 -96.82 22.40
CA ALA A 176 -39.52 -96.83 22.95
C ALA A 176 -38.91 -95.45 22.62
N GLU A 177 -38.66 -94.54 23.56
CA GLU A 177 -37.58 -94.56 24.56
C GLU A 177 -36.26 -93.96 24.02
N GLY A 178 -35.84 -92.85 24.64
CA GLY A 178 -34.43 -92.46 24.81
C GLY A 178 -33.80 -91.61 23.70
N ALA A 179 -33.49 -90.35 24.01
CA ALA A 179 -32.11 -89.83 24.00
C ALA A 179 -32.07 -88.34 24.38
N ARG A 180 -31.53 -88.07 25.56
CA ARG A 180 -31.06 -86.76 26.01
C ARG A 180 -29.80 -86.42 25.21
N PHE A 181 -29.80 -85.28 24.52
CA PHE A 181 -28.59 -84.57 24.04
C PHE A 181 -28.64 -83.19 24.72
N ALA A 182 -27.86 -82.99 25.76
CA ALA A 182 -26.48 -82.46 25.73
C ALA A 182 -26.49 -80.93 25.59
N GLU A 183 -26.42 -80.26 26.74
CA GLU A 183 -26.10 -78.84 26.87
C GLU A 183 -24.70 -78.57 26.28
N PRO A 184 -24.54 -77.58 25.39
CA PRO A 184 -23.24 -76.98 25.16
C PRO A 184 -22.99 -75.92 26.22
N ASP A 185 -22.12 -76.29 27.15
CA ASP A 185 -21.30 -75.39 27.97
C ASP A 185 -20.46 -74.51 27.02
N VAL A 186 -20.79 -73.21 26.95
CA VAL A 186 -19.95 -72.21 26.29
C VAL A 186 -19.67 -71.11 27.31
N ALA A 187 -18.72 -71.42 28.19
CA ALA A 187 -17.89 -70.44 28.86
C ALA A 187 -17.11 -69.63 27.81
N ALA A 188 -17.38 -68.33 27.74
CA ALA A 188 -16.46 -67.33 27.19
C ALA A 188 -16.90 -65.95 27.67
N GLU A 189 -16.52 -65.59 28.90
CA GLU A 189 -16.35 -64.18 29.25
C GLU A 189 -15.21 -63.62 28.37
N PRO A 190 -15.42 -62.54 27.60
CA PRO A 190 -14.29 -61.76 27.13
C PRO A 190 -13.76 -60.94 28.31
N GLU A 191 -12.56 -61.28 28.79
CA GLU A 191 -11.71 -60.34 29.53
C GLU A 191 -11.53 -59.08 28.67
N VAL A 192 -12.26 -58.03 29.02
CA VAL A 192 -12.00 -56.68 28.52
C VAL A 192 -10.70 -56.24 29.16
N ALA A 193 -9.60 -56.36 28.41
CA ALA A 193 -8.31 -55.80 28.74
C ALA A 193 -8.46 -54.32 29.12
N PRO A 194 -7.72 -53.82 30.13
CA PRO A 194 -7.77 -52.42 30.50
C PRO A 194 -7.32 -51.57 29.30
N MET A 195 -8.12 -50.56 28.98
CA MET A 195 -7.78 -49.51 28.03
C MET A 195 -6.37 -49.02 28.31
N ALA A 196 -5.47 -49.22 27.35
CA ALA A 196 -4.23 -48.48 27.28
C ALA A 196 -4.58 -46.99 27.26
N GLU A 197 -4.02 -46.26 28.22
CA GLU A 197 -3.92 -44.81 28.17
C GLU A 197 -3.37 -44.42 26.79
N PRO A 198 -4.05 -43.54 26.03
CA PRO A 198 -3.37 -42.91 24.92
C PRO A 198 -2.22 -42.10 25.51
N GLU A 199 -1.00 -42.44 25.10
CA GLU A 199 0.14 -41.55 25.20
C GLU A 199 -0.34 -40.16 24.79
N ALA A 200 -0.25 -39.23 25.73
CA ALA A 200 -0.40 -37.83 25.45
C ALA A 200 0.68 -37.48 24.42
N GLU A 201 0.30 -37.48 23.15
CA GLU A 201 0.99 -36.72 22.13
C GLU A 201 1.15 -35.32 22.72
N ALA A 202 2.42 -34.94 22.88
CA ALA A 202 2.81 -33.61 23.24
C ALA A 202 2.10 -32.67 22.26
N TYR A 203 1.08 -31.98 22.76
CA TYR A 203 0.61 -30.74 22.18
C TYR A 203 1.81 -29.82 22.23
N GLU A 204 2.54 -29.79 21.12
CA GLU A 204 3.41 -28.69 20.76
C GLU A 204 2.52 -27.45 20.89
N GLU A 205 2.86 -26.63 21.88
CA GLU A 205 2.19 -25.41 22.27
C GLU A 205 2.14 -24.50 21.05
N ALA A 206 1.10 -24.69 20.24
CA ALA A 206 0.73 -23.78 19.18
C ALA A 206 0.50 -22.44 19.87
N ALA A 207 1.49 -21.56 19.71
CA ALA A 207 1.38 -20.17 20.09
C ALA A 207 0.01 -19.66 19.65
N PRO A 208 -0.70 -18.89 20.50
CA PRO A 208 -1.97 -18.31 20.12
C PRO A 208 -1.80 -17.61 18.77
N PRO A 209 -2.74 -17.76 17.82
CA PRO A 209 -2.68 -16.95 16.61
C PRO A 209 -2.64 -15.50 17.07
N GLU A 210 -1.53 -14.83 16.80
CA GLU A 210 -1.47 -13.39 16.92
C GLU A 210 -2.67 -12.84 16.16
N PRO A 211 -3.45 -11.92 16.76
CA PRO A 211 -4.66 -11.42 16.15
C PRO A 211 -4.30 -10.93 14.76
N GLU A 212 -4.97 -11.47 13.73
CA GLU A 212 -4.98 -10.90 12.39
C GLU A 212 -5.23 -9.41 12.58
N ALA A 213 -4.16 -8.64 12.37
CA ALA A 213 -4.23 -7.19 12.36
C ALA A 213 -5.16 -6.86 11.20
N VAL A 214 -6.41 -6.57 11.55
CA VAL A 214 -7.37 -5.88 10.70
C VAL A 214 -6.58 -4.73 10.09
N GLU A 215 -6.33 -4.83 8.78
CA GLU A 215 -5.78 -3.75 7.99
C GLU A 215 -6.71 -2.55 8.16
N GLU A 216 -6.37 -1.67 9.09
CA GLU A 216 -6.85 -0.30 9.03
C GLU A 216 -6.40 0.23 7.67
N PRO A 217 -7.31 0.75 6.83
CA PRO A 217 -6.90 1.40 5.61
C PRO A 217 -6.10 2.63 6.02
N ALA A 218 -4.77 2.54 5.90
CA ALA A 218 -3.88 3.66 6.07
C ALA A 218 -4.35 4.75 5.12
N ALA A 219 -5.03 5.74 5.70
CA ALA A 219 -5.40 6.95 5.04
C ALA A 219 -4.13 7.58 4.51
N ASP A 220 -4.11 7.76 3.20
CA ASP A 220 -3.30 8.70 2.45
C ASP A 220 -3.37 10.08 3.14
N ILE A 221 -2.43 10.33 4.05
CA ILE A 221 -2.11 11.67 4.52
C ILE A 221 -0.79 12.04 3.85
N GLY A 222 -0.90 12.59 2.64
CA GLY A 222 0.13 13.40 2.03
C GLY A 222 0.44 14.60 2.92
N ALA A 223 1.44 14.44 3.80
CA ALA A 223 2.08 15.53 4.51
C ALA A 223 3.43 15.81 3.85
N ASP A 224 3.36 16.48 2.69
CA ASP A 224 4.50 17.16 2.09
C ASP A 224 4.73 18.46 2.87
N THR A 225 5.36 18.36 4.04
CA THR A 225 5.96 19.51 4.72
C THR A 225 7.42 19.58 4.31
N ALA A 226 7.66 20.28 3.19
CA ALA A 226 8.96 20.77 2.80
C ALA A 226 9.52 21.66 3.93
N VAL A 227 10.48 21.12 4.68
CA VAL A 227 11.38 21.93 5.51
C VAL A 227 12.35 22.61 4.56
N ILE A 228 12.05 23.86 4.21
CA ILE A 228 12.99 24.76 3.54
C ILE A 228 13.95 25.26 4.63
N GLU A 229 15.15 24.67 4.70
CA GLU A 229 16.27 25.29 5.40
C GLU A 229 16.67 26.59 4.68
N PRO A 230 16.91 27.70 5.40
CA PRO A 230 17.27 28.96 4.78
C PRO A 230 18.71 28.92 4.26
N GLU A 231 18.87 29.15 2.95
CA GLU A 231 20.16 29.47 2.32
C GLU A 231 20.81 30.68 3.01
N PRO A 232 22.09 30.60 3.41
CA PRO A 232 22.82 31.79 3.85
C PRO A 232 23.23 32.64 2.63
N GLU A 233 22.89 33.93 2.71
CA GLU A 233 23.19 34.98 1.74
C GLU A 233 24.69 35.07 1.40
N ALA A 234 24.97 35.14 0.09
CA ALA A 234 26.30 35.30 -0.48
C ALA A 234 26.85 36.73 -0.29
N VAL A 235 28.08 36.83 0.24
CA VAL A 235 28.91 38.04 0.19
C VAL A 235 29.80 37.96 -1.08
N PRO A 236 29.86 38.99 -1.94
CA PRO A 236 30.70 38.95 -3.14
C PRO A 236 32.08 39.59 -2.90
N GLU A 237 33.15 38.93 -3.37
CA GLU A 237 34.31 39.51 -4.10
C GLU A 237 35.36 38.41 -4.48
N PRO A 238 36.27 38.64 -5.46
CA PRO A 238 36.53 37.70 -6.57
C PRO A 238 37.91 36.98 -6.56
N GLU A 239 37.94 35.83 -7.28
CA GLU A 239 39.05 35.04 -7.92
C GLU A 239 40.39 34.81 -7.16
N PRO A 240 41.01 33.59 -7.22
CA PRO A 240 41.13 32.73 -8.40
C PRO A 240 40.82 31.23 -8.17
N ALA A 241 40.57 30.53 -9.28
CA ALA A 241 40.18 29.12 -9.33
C ALA A 241 41.15 28.15 -8.63
N PRO A 242 40.65 27.32 -7.70
CA PRO A 242 41.25 26.06 -7.32
C PRO A 242 40.49 24.86 -7.91
N GLU A 243 41.24 23.78 -8.11
CA GLU A 243 40.88 22.50 -8.73
C GLU A 243 39.58 21.86 -8.20
N PRO A 244 38.87 21.08 -9.04
CA PRO A 244 37.62 20.42 -8.62
C PRO A 244 37.88 19.45 -7.46
N PRO A 245 37.19 19.56 -6.32
CA PRO A 245 37.25 18.54 -5.30
C PRO A 245 36.59 17.27 -5.84
N ALA A 246 37.24 16.14 -5.58
CA ALA A 246 36.73 14.81 -5.84
C ALA A 246 35.30 14.68 -5.27
N ALA A 247 34.41 14.11 -6.07
CA ALA A 247 33.11 13.68 -5.62
C ALA A 247 33.30 12.70 -4.44
N GLU A 248 32.81 13.07 -3.26
CA GLU A 248 32.63 12.12 -2.17
C GLU A 248 31.42 11.22 -2.48
N PRO A 249 31.59 9.88 -2.57
CA PRO A 249 30.48 8.95 -2.61
C PRO A 249 30.14 8.58 -1.17
N GLY A 250 29.36 9.41 -0.49
CA GLY A 250 29.10 9.20 0.93
C GLY A 250 27.82 9.86 1.38
N GLY A 251 26.66 9.30 1.03
CA GLY A 251 25.41 9.80 1.61
C GLY A 251 24.08 9.27 1.09
N ARG A 252 24.02 8.47 0.02
CA ARG A 252 22.74 7.98 -0.54
C ARG A 252 22.46 6.47 -0.40
N SER A 253 23.40 5.68 0.13
CA SER A 253 23.33 4.21 0.03
C SER A 253 22.45 3.51 1.08
N ILE A 254 22.17 4.13 2.24
CA ILE A 254 21.52 3.41 3.34
C ILE A 254 20.01 3.23 3.09
N ARG A 255 19.33 4.25 2.54
CA ARG A 255 17.90 4.16 2.21
C ARG A 255 17.64 3.33 0.94
N GLY A 256 18.64 3.22 0.06
CA GLY A 256 18.58 2.41 -1.16
C GLY A 256 18.75 0.91 -0.89
N ALA A 257 19.70 0.52 -0.03
CA ALA A 257 19.98 -0.89 0.27
C ALA A 257 18.83 -1.56 1.03
N GLU A 258 18.24 -0.90 2.03
CA GLU A 258 17.10 -1.44 2.78
C GLU A 258 15.83 -1.53 1.92
N GLY A 259 15.58 -0.53 1.07
CA GLY A 259 14.46 -0.55 0.11
C GLY A 259 14.60 -1.67 -0.92
N ALA A 260 15.80 -1.84 -1.48
CA ALA A 260 16.11 -2.95 -2.39
C ALA A 260 15.88 -4.31 -1.74
N ARG A 261 16.25 -4.47 -0.46
CA ARG A 261 16.03 -5.71 0.30
C ARG A 261 14.55 -6.03 0.46
N LEU A 262 13.72 -5.05 0.79
CA LEU A 262 12.26 -5.24 0.93
C LEU A 262 11.61 -5.64 -0.40
N ILE A 263 11.98 -4.98 -1.50
CA ILE A 263 11.47 -5.33 -2.83
C ILE A 263 11.93 -6.72 -3.25
N ALA A 264 13.22 -7.05 -3.03
CA ALA A 264 13.75 -8.37 -3.33
C ALA A 264 13.04 -9.48 -2.53
N LEU A 265 12.76 -9.23 -1.25
CA LEU A 265 12.02 -10.16 -0.39
C LEU A 265 10.59 -10.37 -0.90
N ASN A 266 9.89 -9.29 -1.25
CA ASN A 266 8.54 -9.38 -1.79
C ASN A 266 8.52 -10.14 -3.13
N MET A 267 9.49 -9.89 -4.03
CA MET A 267 9.60 -10.61 -5.30
C MET A 267 9.90 -12.10 -5.08
N ALA A 268 10.76 -12.44 -4.12
CA ALA A 268 11.07 -13.82 -3.76
C ALA A 268 9.84 -14.55 -3.17
N LEU A 269 9.06 -13.91 -2.29
CA LEU A 269 7.83 -14.47 -1.73
C LEU A 269 6.75 -14.74 -2.80
N ASN A 270 6.73 -13.93 -3.86
CA ASN A 270 5.85 -14.13 -5.02
C ASN A 270 6.38 -15.17 -6.03
N GLY A 271 7.50 -15.85 -5.73
CA GLY A 271 8.08 -16.89 -6.59
C GLY A 271 8.79 -16.36 -7.83
N THR A 272 9.17 -15.08 -7.86
CA THR A 272 9.98 -14.51 -8.95
C THR A 272 11.38 -15.13 -8.90
N PRO A 273 12.02 -15.48 -10.03
CA PRO A 273 13.37 -16.05 -10.02
C PRO A 273 14.45 -15.03 -9.64
N ARG A 274 15.55 -15.53 -9.04
CA ARG A 274 16.70 -14.72 -8.56
C ARG A 274 17.24 -13.79 -9.65
N ASP A 275 17.41 -14.28 -10.88
CA ASP A 275 17.97 -13.52 -12.00
C ASP A 275 17.09 -12.33 -12.44
N GLU A 276 15.77 -12.47 -12.32
CA GLU A 276 14.82 -11.42 -12.67
C GLU A 276 14.77 -10.34 -11.58
N THR A 277 14.83 -10.75 -10.32
CA THR A 277 15.00 -9.83 -9.18
C THR A 277 16.31 -9.06 -9.29
N ALA A 278 17.41 -9.73 -9.66
CA ALA A 278 18.70 -9.10 -9.92
C ALA A 278 18.61 -8.03 -11.01
N ARG A 279 17.96 -8.34 -12.13
CA ARG A 279 17.79 -7.39 -13.22
C ARG A 279 16.97 -6.17 -12.80
N TYR A 280 15.94 -6.37 -11.99
CA TYR A 280 15.10 -5.30 -11.46
C TYR A 280 15.88 -4.38 -10.51
N LEU A 281 16.66 -4.95 -9.60
CA LEU A 281 17.46 -4.16 -8.66
C LEU A 281 18.51 -3.30 -9.37
N ALA A 282 19.23 -3.86 -10.34
CA ALA A 282 20.24 -3.14 -11.11
C ALA A 282 19.68 -1.93 -11.90
N GLN A 283 18.39 -1.94 -12.24
CA GLN A 283 17.75 -0.85 -12.98
C GLN A 283 17.20 0.26 -12.07
N ASN A 284 16.85 -0.07 -10.83
CA ASN A 284 16.12 0.83 -9.93
C ASN A 284 16.95 1.28 -8.73
N PHE A 285 18.04 0.58 -8.41
CA PHE A 285 18.86 0.82 -7.22
C PHE A 285 20.35 0.77 -7.58
N GLU A 286 21.12 1.71 -7.04
CA GLU A 286 22.58 1.69 -7.08
C GLU A 286 23.09 0.95 -5.84
N LEU A 287 23.41 -0.34 -5.99
CA LEU A 287 23.87 -1.22 -4.90
C LEU A 287 25.34 -1.59 -5.10
N ASP A 288 26.13 -1.48 -4.03
CA ASP A 288 27.56 -1.83 -4.05
C ASP A 288 27.79 -3.35 -4.18
N ASP A 289 26.92 -4.15 -3.55
CA ASP A 289 27.00 -5.63 -3.59
C ASP A 289 25.59 -6.25 -3.68
N GLN A 290 25.08 -6.32 -4.91
CA GLN A 290 23.76 -6.84 -5.21
C GLN A 290 23.66 -8.35 -4.98
N ASP A 291 24.71 -9.11 -5.28
CA ASP A 291 24.70 -10.57 -5.19
C ASP A 291 24.63 -11.04 -3.73
N ALA A 292 25.37 -10.40 -2.82
CA ALA A 292 25.31 -10.70 -1.39
C ALA A 292 23.90 -10.49 -0.79
N LEU A 293 23.20 -9.42 -1.21
CA LEU A 293 21.84 -9.14 -0.78
C LEU A 293 20.85 -10.21 -1.28
N LEU A 294 20.98 -10.62 -2.54
CA LEU A 294 20.10 -11.64 -3.13
C LEU A 294 20.32 -13.01 -2.48
N ASP A 295 21.57 -13.37 -2.16
CA ASP A 295 21.87 -14.63 -1.47
C ASP A 295 21.26 -14.66 -0.07
N GLU A 296 21.32 -13.54 0.68
CA GLU A 296 20.68 -13.43 1.99
C GLU A 296 19.15 -13.56 1.91
N VAL A 297 18.51 -12.90 0.94
CA VAL A 297 17.05 -12.91 0.78
C VAL A 297 16.54 -14.29 0.34
N TYR A 298 17.18 -14.93 -0.64
CA TYR A 298 16.74 -16.23 -1.15
C TYR A 298 17.09 -17.38 -0.21
N ALA A 299 18.19 -17.30 0.55
CA ALA A 299 18.47 -18.25 1.62
C ALA A 299 17.39 -18.21 2.72
N ARG A 300 16.79 -17.03 2.97
CA ARG A 300 15.73 -16.85 3.97
C ARG A 300 14.35 -17.32 3.52
N VAL A 301 14.05 -17.27 2.22
CA VAL A 301 12.75 -17.70 1.66
C VAL A 301 12.74 -19.19 1.31
N GLY A 302 13.90 -19.77 0.97
CA GLY A 302 14.04 -21.17 0.56
C GLY A 302 14.47 -22.15 1.64
N GLY A 303 14.73 -21.69 2.87
CA GLY A 303 15.05 -22.52 4.04
C GLY A 303 13.86 -22.65 4.96
#